data_AF-A0A538KYW8-F1
#
_entry.id   AF-A0A538KYW8-F1
#
_cell.length_a   1.000
_cell.length_b   1.000
_cell.length_c   1.000
_cell.angle_alpha   90.00
_cell.angle_beta   90.00
_cell.angle_gamma   90.00
#
_symmetry.space_group_name_H-M   'P 1'
#
loop_
_entity.id
_entity.type
_entity.pdbx_description
1 polymer ?
#
loop_
_entity_poly.entity_id
_entity_poly.type
_entity_poly.pdbx_seq_one_letter_code
_entity_poly.pdbx_strand_id
1 'polypeptide(L)'
;MSTEIQPDLEESIKRQFDTLADEGQVARTAAALEANGIRVLRAADATEAKRIVLGLIPDGAQVHSGASQSLDVSGITDVIENSSHYDAVRPRTMSLDRETQADEIRRLSAAPDVMLGSVHAVTETGALLAASMSGSQLGPYASGAGRVILVVGTQKIVSDV
;
A
#
# COMPACT_ATOMS: atom_id res chain seq x y z
N MET A 1 -16.46 1.56 -34.50
CA MET A 1 -16.85 2.34 -33.30
C MET A 1 -15.56 2.87 -32.73
N SER A 2 -15.15 4.06 -33.15
CA SER A 2 -13.88 4.66 -32.73
C SER A 2 -14.04 5.15 -31.31
N THR A 3 -13.25 4.62 -30.39
CA THR A 3 -13.14 5.14 -29.03
C THR A 3 -12.46 6.51 -29.12
N GLU A 4 -13.23 7.58 -29.21
CA GLU A 4 -12.71 8.92 -28.96
C GLU A 4 -12.29 8.98 -27.49
N ILE A 5 -10.97 8.98 -27.26
CA ILE A 5 -10.40 9.29 -25.95
C ILE A 5 -10.82 10.73 -25.65
N GLN A 6 -11.71 10.92 -24.68
CA GLN A 6 -12.14 12.24 -24.24
C GLN A 6 -10.98 12.89 -23.46
N PRO A 7 -10.25 13.85 -24.04
CA PRO A 7 -9.04 14.39 -23.41
C PRO A 7 -9.37 15.18 -22.12
N ASP A 8 -10.57 15.78 -22.07
CA ASP A 8 -11.06 16.55 -20.94
C ASP A 8 -11.38 15.68 -19.71
N LEU A 9 -11.72 14.40 -19.95
CA LEU A 9 -12.00 13.42 -18.91
C LEU A 9 -10.70 13.05 -18.17
N GLU A 10 -9.61 12.82 -18.91
CA GLU A 10 -8.29 12.50 -18.34
C GLU A 10 -7.77 13.66 -17.46
N GLU A 11 -7.91 14.90 -17.92
CA GLU A 11 -7.44 16.07 -17.17
C GLU A 11 -8.28 16.34 -15.91
N SER A 12 -9.59 16.12 -15.98
CA SER A 12 -10.51 16.23 -14.83
C SER A 12 -10.22 15.16 -13.78
N ILE A 13 -10.07 13.90 -14.21
CA ILE A 13 -9.68 12.78 -13.34
C ILE A 13 -8.34 13.08 -12.65
N LYS A 14 -7.36 13.55 -13.43
CA LYS A 14 -6.03 13.88 -12.88
C LYS A 14 -6.12 14.98 -11.81
N ARG A 15 -6.85 16.07 -12.07
CA ARG A 15 -7.06 17.15 -11.08
C ARG A 15 -7.72 16.65 -9.80
N GLN A 16 -8.69 15.74 -9.91
CA GLN A 16 -9.38 15.19 -8.75
C GLN A 16 -8.43 14.39 -7.85
N PHE A 17 -7.56 13.55 -8.42
CA PHE A 17 -6.63 12.71 -7.66
C PHE A 17 -5.28 13.36 -7.34
N ASP A 18 -5.01 14.56 -7.85
CA ASP A 18 -3.85 15.40 -7.45
C ASP A 18 -4.20 16.37 -6.30
N THR A 19 -5.49 16.51 -5.95
CA THR A 19 -5.92 17.41 -4.88
C THR A 19 -5.72 16.76 -3.51
N LEU A 20 -4.92 17.41 -2.65
CA LEU A 20 -4.71 16.95 -1.28
C LEU A 20 -5.95 17.26 -0.42
N ALA A 21 -6.34 16.30 0.43
CA ALA A 21 -7.36 16.55 1.45
C ALA A 21 -6.91 17.62 2.44
N ASP A 22 -7.85 18.46 2.89
CA ASP A 22 -7.58 19.47 3.91
C ASP A 22 -7.37 18.86 5.31
N GLU A 23 -6.81 19.63 6.24
CA GLU A 23 -6.50 19.14 7.59
C GLU A 23 -7.73 18.64 8.35
N GLY A 24 -8.90 19.26 8.12
CA GLY A 24 -10.14 18.82 8.75
C GLY A 24 -10.60 17.46 8.23
N GLN A 25 -10.52 17.23 6.92
CA GLN A 25 -10.79 15.92 6.31
C GLN A 25 -9.82 14.86 6.83
N VAL A 26 -8.53 15.18 6.90
CA VAL A 26 -7.54 14.21 7.38
C VAL A 26 -7.76 13.87 8.85
N ALA A 27 -8.02 14.86 9.70
CA ALA A 27 -8.27 14.62 11.13
C ALA A 27 -9.50 13.73 11.36
N ARG A 28 -10.61 13.97 10.63
CA ARG A 28 -11.81 13.12 10.71
C ARG A 28 -11.54 11.69 10.24
N THR A 29 -10.88 11.57 9.09
CA THR A 29 -10.52 10.26 8.52
C THR A 29 -9.61 9.46 9.46
N ALA A 30 -8.63 10.13 10.08
CA ALA A 30 -7.75 9.51 11.04
C ALA A 30 -8.51 8.98 12.27
N ALA A 31 -9.40 9.80 12.84
CA ALA A 31 -10.23 9.39 13.96
C ALA A 31 -11.15 8.21 13.60
N ALA A 32 -11.71 8.19 12.40
CA ALA A 32 -12.57 7.11 11.93
C ALA A 32 -11.79 5.79 11.71
N LEU A 33 -10.58 5.87 11.14
CA LEU A 33 -9.68 4.71 11.03
C LEU A 33 -9.32 4.15 12.41
N GLU A 34 -8.98 5.01 13.38
CA GLU A 34 -8.66 4.58 14.74
C GLU A 34 -9.86 3.95 15.44
N ALA A 35 -11.06 4.51 15.26
CA ALA A 35 -12.31 3.91 15.76
C ALA A 35 -12.58 2.52 15.14
N ASN A 36 -12.12 2.28 13.91
CA ASN A 36 -12.20 0.98 13.22
C ASN A 36 -11.01 0.05 13.55
N GLY A 37 -10.17 0.41 14.54
CA GLY A 37 -9.04 -0.42 14.97
C GLY A 37 -7.79 -0.31 14.08
N ILE A 38 -7.74 0.66 13.16
CA ILE A 38 -6.60 0.91 12.29
C ILE A 38 -5.78 2.06 12.88
N ARG A 39 -4.58 1.76 13.37
CA ARG A 39 -3.67 2.78 13.91
C ARG A 39 -3.21 3.73 12.81
N VAL A 40 -3.29 5.04 13.06
CA VAL A 40 -2.84 6.08 12.13
C VAL A 40 -1.57 6.74 12.63
N LEU A 41 -0.61 6.96 11.73
CA LEU A 41 0.60 7.74 11.96
C LEU A 41 0.73 8.79 10.87
N ARG A 42 0.96 10.04 11.27
CA ARG A 42 1.09 11.17 10.36
C ARG A 42 2.56 11.36 9.99
N ALA A 43 2.81 11.59 8.71
CA ALA A 43 4.11 11.98 8.19
C ALA A 43 3.94 13.28 7.39
N ALA A 44 4.82 14.24 7.58
CA ALA A 44 4.81 15.50 6.84
C ALA A 44 5.20 15.30 5.37
N ASP A 45 6.05 14.31 5.10
CA ASP A 45 6.56 14.01 3.77
C ASP A 45 6.97 12.54 3.61
N ALA A 46 7.44 12.19 2.41
CA ALA A 46 7.88 10.85 2.06
C ALA A 46 9.11 10.37 2.88
N THR A 47 9.99 11.29 3.29
CA THR A 47 11.18 10.97 4.10
C THR A 47 10.77 10.57 5.51
N GLU A 48 9.86 11.33 6.12
CA GLU A 48 9.30 10.98 7.41
C GLU A 48 8.49 9.68 7.35
N ALA A 49 7.69 9.49 6.30
CA ALA A 49 6.93 8.25 6.10
C ALA A 49 7.87 7.05 6.03
N LYS A 50 8.97 7.14 5.25
CA LYS A 50 10.01 6.11 5.17
C LYS A 50 10.60 5.81 6.55
N ARG A 51 10.99 6.83 7.31
CA ARG A 51 11.55 6.66 8.66
C ARG A 51 10.57 5.95 9.59
N ILE A 52 9.30 6.35 9.59
CA ILE A 52 8.26 5.75 10.42
C ILE A 52 8.08 4.27 10.03
N VAL A 53 7.89 3.98 8.73
CA VAL A 53 7.64 2.62 8.26
C VAL A 53 8.79 1.69 8.61
N LEU A 54 10.04 2.07 8.34
CA LEU A 54 11.20 1.24 8.66
C LEU A 54 11.33 1.00 10.17
N GLY A 55 11.01 1.99 11.00
CA GLY A 55 11.00 1.84 12.46
C GLY A 55 9.88 0.95 13.02
N LEU A 56 8.89 0.57 12.21
CA LEU A 56 7.82 -0.35 12.59
C LEU A 56 8.10 -1.80 12.20
N ILE A 57 9.11 -2.06 11.37
CA ILE A 57 9.43 -3.40 10.88
C ILE A 57 10.46 -4.01 11.84
N PRO A 58 10.19 -5.20 12.41
CA PRO A 58 11.20 -5.90 13.20
C PRO A 58 12.42 -6.30 12.37
N ASP A 59 13.59 -6.28 12.98
CA ASP A 59 14.82 -6.75 12.33
C ASP A 59 14.68 -8.21 11.88
N GLY A 60 15.10 -8.51 10.65
CA GLY A 60 15.05 -9.85 10.07
C GLY A 60 13.65 -10.35 9.71
N ALA A 61 12.60 -9.53 9.85
CA ALA A 61 11.24 -9.91 9.51
C ALA A 61 11.09 -10.28 8.02
N GLN A 62 10.19 -11.21 7.74
CA GLN A 62 9.73 -11.48 6.38
C GLN A 62 8.83 -10.33 5.91
N VAL A 63 9.32 -9.55 4.94
CA VAL A 63 8.59 -8.38 4.42
C VAL A 63 8.15 -8.64 2.99
N HIS A 64 6.84 -8.59 2.76
CA HIS A 64 6.27 -8.61 1.42
C HIS A 64 5.66 -7.26 1.06
N SER A 65 5.61 -6.97 -0.23
CA SER A 65 4.94 -5.81 -0.80
C SER A 65 4.33 -6.17 -2.15
N GLY A 66 3.16 -5.59 -2.42
CA GLY A 66 2.60 -5.52 -3.77
C GLY A 66 3.21 -4.36 -4.57
N ALA A 67 2.84 -4.24 -5.85
CA ALA A 67 3.15 -3.04 -6.62
C ALA A 67 2.51 -1.81 -5.94
N SER A 68 3.32 -0.81 -5.58
CA SER A 68 2.86 0.39 -4.88
C SER A 68 3.73 1.59 -5.21
N GLN A 69 3.20 2.48 -6.04
CA GLN A 69 3.89 3.73 -6.39
C GLN A 69 4.21 4.58 -5.16
N SER A 70 3.36 4.53 -4.11
CA SER A 70 3.61 5.24 -2.85
C SER A 70 4.84 4.70 -2.12
N LEU A 71 5.10 3.39 -2.15
CA LEU A 71 6.31 2.80 -1.57
C LEU A 71 7.55 3.07 -2.43
N ASP A 72 7.39 3.08 -3.76
CA ASP A 72 8.48 3.32 -4.70
C ASP A 72 8.96 4.77 -4.61
N VAL A 73 8.04 5.75 -4.67
CA VAL A 73 8.36 7.18 -4.59
C VAL A 73 8.92 7.58 -3.22
N SER A 74 8.48 6.92 -2.15
CA SER A 74 9.08 7.13 -0.81
C SER A 74 10.41 6.42 -0.62
N GLY A 75 10.85 5.60 -1.58
CA GLY A 75 12.10 4.86 -1.51
C GLY A 75 12.10 3.78 -0.42
N ILE A 76 10.92 3.30 -0.02
CA ILE A 76 10.76 2.21 0.96
C ILE A 76 11.04 0.87 0.25
N THR A 77 10.47 0.67 -0.95
CA THR A 77 10.68 -0.56 -1.73
C THR A 77 12.16 -0.86 -1.91
N ASP A 78 12.94 0.14 -2.32
CA ASP A 78 14.39 0.01 -2.52
C ASP A 78 15.12 -0.46 -1.24
N VAL A 79 14.79 0.13 -0.09
CA VAL A 79 15.41 -0.29 1.18
C VAL A 79 15.03 -1.71 1.57
N ILE A 80 13.76 -2.10 1.39
CA ILE A 80 13.33 -3.45 1.74
C ILE A 80 13.98 -4.49 0.83
N GLU A 81 14.01 -4.25 -0.49
CA GLU A 81 14.45 -5.26 -1.46
C GLU A 81 15.98 -5.38 -1.58
N ASN A 82 16.72 -4.30 -1.31
CA ASN A 82 18.18 -4.27 -1.47
C ASN A 82 18.97 -4.33 -0.15
N SER A 83 18.28 -4.40 0.99
CA SER A 83 18.93 -4.52 2.30
C SER A 83 19.06 -5.97 2.76
N SER A 84 20.15 -6.28 3.45
CA SER A 84 20.30 -7.54 4.20
C SER A 84 19.58 -7.53 5.55
N HIS A 85 18.93 -6.43 5.94
CA HIS A 85 18.24 -6.29 7.22
C HIS A 85 16.87 -6.99 7.26
N TYR A 86 16.28 -7.32 6.10
CA TYR A 86 14.94 -7.90 5.99
C TYR A 86 14.95 -9.15 5.10
N ASP A 87 14.06 -10.11 5.35
CA ASP A 87 13.79 -11.22 4.42
C ASP A 87 12.74 -10.77 3.39
N ALA A 88 13.22 -10.16 2.31
CA ALA A 88 12.34 -9.59 1.28
C ALA A 88 11.68 -10.68 0.41
N VAL A 89 10.36 -10.80 0.51
CA VAL A 89 9.58 -11.83 -0.19
C VAL A 89 9.49 -11.57 -1.69
N ARG A 90 9.31 -10.31 -2.10
CA ARG A 90 9.04 -9.97 -3.50
C ARG A 90 10.19 -10.40 -4.42
N PRO A 91 11.47 -10.05 -4.16
CA PRO A 91 12.59 -10.53 -4.98
C PRO A 91 12.68 -12.06 -5.06
N ARG A 92 12.46 -12.76 -3.94
CA ARG A 92 12.46 -14.23 -3.89
C ARG A 92 11.37 -14.81 -4.80
N THR A 93 10.14 -14.33 -4.66
CA THR A 93 9.02 -14.79 -5.52
C THR A 93 9.24 -14.48 -7.00
N MET A 94 9.95 -13.40 -7.33
CA MET A 94 10.29 -13.05 -8.72
C MET A 94 11.40 -13.92 -9.31
N SER A 95 12.26 -14.50 -8.48
CA SER A 95 13.29 -15.45 -8.93
C SER A 95 12.79 -16.89 -9.15
N LEU A 96 11.58 -17.21 -8.67
CA LEU A 96 11.00 -18.55 -8.80
C LEU A 96 10.30 -18.73 -10.15
N ASP A 97 10.35 -19.95 -10.67
CA ASP A 97 9.67 -20.32 -11.90
C ASP A 97 8.16 -20.48 -11.67
N ARG A 98 7.34 -19.74 -12.43
CA ARG A 98 5.89 -19.72 -12.20
C ARG A 98 5.18 -21.00 -12.63
N GLU A 99 5.74 -21.78 -13.56
CA GLU A 99 5.11 -23.00 -14.04
C GLU A 99 5.36 -24.17 -13.08
N THR A 100 6.57 -24.26 -12.55
CA THR A 100 7.04 -25.37 -11.73
C THR A 100 6.99 -25.09 -10.23
N GLN A 101 7.06 -23.82 -9.81
CA GLN A 101 7.14 -23.40 -8.41
C GLN A 101 5.97 -22.50 -7.96
N ALA A 102 4.84 -22.50 -8.70
CA ALA A 102 3.64 -21.74 -8.36
C ALA A 102 3.18 -21.92 -6.90
N ASP A 103 3.32 -23.13 -6.39
CA ASP A 103 2.91 -23.49 -5.03
C ASP A 103 3.81 -22.88 -3.95
N GLU A 104 5.11 -22.81 -4.22
CA GLU A 104 6.08 -22.12 -3.36
C GLU A 104 5.82 -20.60 -3.36
N ILE A 105 5.57 -20.01 -4.53
CA ILE A 105 5.21 -18.59 -4.67
C ILE A 105 3.95 -18.27 -3.84
N ARG A 106 2.91 -19.11 -3.92
CA ARG A 106 1.68 -18.93 -3.14
C ARG A 106 1.94 -18.99 -1.64
N ARG A 107 2.70 -19.98 -1.15
CA ARG A 107 3.04 -20.07 0.27
C ARG A 107 3.84 -18.88 0.77
N LEU A 108 4.88 -18.48 0.02
CA LEU A 108 5.75 -17.37 0.41
C LEU A 108 5.01 -16.04 0.47
N SER A 109 4.07 -15.80 -0.44
CA SER A 109 3.32 -14.54 -0.53
C SER A 109 2.09 -14.46 0.38
N ALA A 110 1.54 -15.60 0.83
CA ALA A 110 0.24 -15.63 1.51
C ALA A 110 0.24 -15.04 2.92
N ALA A 111 1.31 -15.24 3.70
CA ALA A 111 1.33 -14.90 5.12
C ALA A 111 2.71 -14.40 5.59
N PRO A 112 3.19 -13.25 5.11
CA PRO A 112 4.43 -12.64 5.58
C PRO A 112 4.28 -12.10 7.01
N ASP A 113 5.38 -11.90 7.72
CA ASP A 113 5.37 -11.20 9.02
C ASP A 113 4.85 -9.77 8.87
N VAL A 114 5.29 -9.08 7.82
CA VAL A 114 4.87 -7.72 7.48
C VAL A 114 4.48 -7.63 6.01
N MET A 115 3.28 -7.11 5.75
CA MET A 115 2.83 -6.72 4.42
C MET A 115 2.83 -5.20 4.29
N LEU A 116 3.63 -4.68 3.35
CA LEU A 116 3.65 -3.28 2.98
C LEU A 116 2.79 -3.04 1.75
N GLY A 117 2.17 -1.87 1.69
CA GLY A 117 1.57 -1.41 0.45
C GLY A 117 0.85 -0.09 0.57
N SER A 118 -0.15 0.08 -0.28
CA SER A 118 -1.04 1.23 -0.33
C SER A 118 -2.44 0.74 -0.69
N VAL A 119 -3.41 1.63 -0.49
CA VAL A 119 -4.78 1.48 -0.98
C VAL A 119 -5.04 2.44 -2.14
N HIS A 120 -6.17 2.24 -2.82
CA HIS A 120 -6.66 3.11 -3.89
C HIS A 120 -7.45 4.29 -3.31
N ALA A 121 -8.21 4.04 -2.24
CA ALA A 121 -8.93 5.07 -1.51
C ALA A 121 -9.04 4.73 -0.01
N VAL A 122 -9.18 5.78 0.79
CA VAL A 122 -9.57 5.74 2.20
C VAL A 122 -10.81 6.61 2.32
N THR A 123 -11.90 6.07 2.85
CA THR A 123 -13.11 6.88 3.04
C THR A 123 -13.00 7.73 4.31
N GLU A 124 -13.69 8.87 4.36
CA GLU A 124 -13.75 9.70 5.58
C GLU A 124 -14.35 8.94 6.79
N THR A 125 -15.09 7.85 6.57
CA THR A 125 -15.57 6.92 7.61
C THR A 125 -14.58 5.81 7.99
N GLY A 126 -13.37 5.84 7.43
CA GLY A 126 -12.30 4.91 7.81
C GLY A 126 -12.41 3.53 7.16
N ALA A 127 -13.00 3.42 5.97
CA ALA A 127 -12.93 2.22 5.14
C ALA A 127 -11.77 2.30 4.14
N LEU A 128 -11.22 1.14 3.77
CA LEU A 128 -10.09 1.02 2.85
C LEU A 128 -10.53 0.33 1.55
N LEU A 129 -10.23 0.94 0.41
CA LEU A 129 -10.44 0.32 -0.91
C LEU A 129 -9.11 -0.17 -1.48
N ALA A 130 -8.95 -1.48 -1.60
CA ALA A 130 -7.81 -2.10 -2.27
C ALA A 130 -8.29 -2.94 -3.46
N ALA A 131 -7.74 -2.66 -4.64
CA ALA A 131 -7.87 -3.51 -5.82
C ALA A 131 -6.51 -4.13 -6.14
N SER A 132 -6.52 -5.34 -6.70
CA SER A 132 -5.29 -6.04 -7.06
C SER A 132 -5.48 -6.90 -8.30
N MET A 133 -4.67 -6.64 -9.34
CA MET A 133 -4.71 -7.41 -10.58
C MET A 133 -4.35 -8.88 -10.35
N SER A 134 -3.27 -9.17 -9.63
CA SER A 134 -2.85 -10.54 -9.31
C SER A 134 -3.61 -11.14 -8.13
N GLY A 135 -4.33 -10.33 -7.36
CA GLY A 135 -4.92 -10.72 -6.08
C GLY A 135 -3.91 -10.96 -4.94
N SER A 136 -2.61 -10.94 -5.21
CA SER A 136 -1.57 -11.40 -4.28
C SER A 136 -1.45 -10.58 -3.00
N GLN A 137 -1.89 -9.32 -3.01
CA GLN A 137 -1.89 -8.46 -1.82
C GLN A 137 -3.17 -8.59 -0.97
N LEU A 138 -4.28 -9.10 -1.53
CA LEU A 138 -5.59 -9.10 -0.88
C LEU A 138 -5.65 -10.06 0.31
N GLY A 139 -5.11 -11.27 0.14
CA GLY A 139 -5.01 -12.26 1.23
C GLY A 139 -4.21 -11.74 2.43
N PRO A 140 -2.96 -11.29 2.21
CA PRO A 140 -2.14 -10.67 3.25
C PRO A 140 -2.79 -9.45 3.92
N TYR A 141 -3.46 -8.58 3.16
CA TYR A 141 -4.17 -7.43 3.73
C TYR A 141 -5.34 -7.83 4.63
N ALA A 142 -6.11 -8.84 4.22
CA ALA A 142 -7.34 -9.20 4.91
C ALA A 142 -7.12 -10.09 6.14
N SER A 143 -6.15 -11.01 6.09
CA SER A 143 -5.93 -11.98 7.18
C SER A 143 -4.55 -12.65 7.20
N GLY A 144 -3.81 -12.63 6.10
CA GLY A 144 -2.59 -13.43 5.96
C GLY A 144 -1.39 -12.86 6.71
N ALA A 145 -1.18 -11.54 6.66
CA ALA A 145 0.03 -10.94 7.23
C ALA A 145 -0.07 -10.77 8.75
N GLY A 146 1.04 -10.99 9.47
CA GLY A 146 1.11 -10.70 10.91
C GLY A 146 0.92 -9.21 11.23
N ARG A 147 1.35 -8.33 10.31
CA ARG A 147 1.15 -6.89 10.35
C ARG A 147 0.96 -6.33 8.94
N VAL A 148 -0.01 -5.43 8.78
CA VAL A 148 -0.19 -4.66 7.53
C VAL A 148 0.20 -3.21 7.79
N ILE A 149 1.07 -2.66 6.95
CA ILE A 149 1.47 -1.25 7.00
C ILE A 149 1.17 -0.62 5.64
N LEU A 150 0.24 0.34 5.63
CA LEU A 150 -0.21 1.01 4.42
C LEU A 150 0.31 2.44 4.41
N VAL A 151 1.06 2.80 3.36
CA VAL A 151 1.51 4.17 3.11
C VAL A 151 0.52 4.81 2.15
N VAL A 152 -0.20 5.81 2.64
CA VAL A 152 -1.33 6.41 1.93
C VAL A 152 -1.15 7.92 1.91
N GLY A 153 -1.16 8.51 0.72
CA GLY A 153 -1.18 9.97 0.56
C GLY A 153 -2.59 10.53 0.78
N THR A 154 -2.69 11.78 1.25
CA THR A 154 -3.97 12.41 1.59
C THR A 154 -4.89 12.64 0.39
N GLN A 155 -4.35 12.66 -0.83
CA GLN A 155 -5.14 12.70 -2.07
C GLN A 155 -6.00 11.45 -2.30
N LYS A 156 -5.77 10.38 -1.52
CA LYS A 156 -6.57 9.15 -1.58
C LYS A 156 -7.74 9.17 -0.59
N ILE A 157 -7.90 10.24 0.19
CA ILE A 157 -9.05 10.42 1.07
C ILE A 157 -10.25 10.84 0.22
N VAL A 158 -11.34 10.09 0.33
CA VAL A 158 -12.57 10.32 -0.44
C VAL A 158 -13.79 10.31 0.47
N SER A 159 -14.87 10.94 -0.01
CA SER A 159 -16.19 10.78 0.59
C SER A 159 -16.71 9.35 0.44
N ASP A 160 -17.69 8.96 1.26
CA ASP A 160 -18.28 7.60 1.25
C ASP A 160 -19.21 7.29 0.06
N VAL A 161 -19.40 8.26 -0.86
CA VAL A 161 -20.35 8.20 -2.00
C VAL A 161 -19.71 7.77 -3.30
#